data_AF-A0A1A2D7F7-F1
#
_entry.id   AF-A0A1A2D7F7-F1
#
_cell.length_a   1.000
_cell.length_b   1.000
_cell.length_c   1.000
_cell.angle_alpha   90.00
_cell.angle_beta   90.00
_cell.angle_gamma   90.00
#
_symmetry.space_group_name_H-M   'P 1'
#
loop_
_entity.id
_entity.type
_entity.pdbx_description
1 polymer ?
#
loop_
_entity_poly.entity_id
_entity_poly.type
_entity_poly.pdbx_seq_one_letter_code
_entity_poly.pdbx_strand_id
1 'polypeptide(L)'
;MRDRETIDSELRLIALRRREQGGQLSSQEVDALLDERLGHLVEPSETEAVATGKTRRFTPKKPKSVLRRFVALGALPLSFLAVAAALMVMFWVHKAAPNQPAEAQPAEASPPSAAPPGPAAPSGSADAAARPAPSYIVDTAFISVLKQDGVPVPSQEYVTSHGHAVCDFLAHQPNFADAVHFVQGSSIWDADQSARFAAAAVVSYCPEYGSASLKPTQPGLQAALPDLEAIERDLQRIQGDLKGIRDGLPPILGQQ
;
A
#
# COMPACT_ATOMS: atom_id res chain seq x y z
N MET A 1 -42.24 -28.03 -1.83
CA MET A 1 -41.44 -27.24 -2.78
C MET A 1 -42.09 -25.86 -2.83
N ARG A 2 -41.44 -24.81 -2.31
CA ARG A 2 -42.03 -23.46 -2.29
C ARG A 2 -41.82 -22.82 -3.65
N ASP A 3 -42.87 -22.19 -4.20
CA ASP A 3 -42.79 -21.53 -5.49
C ASP A 3 -41.82 -20.35 -5.43
N ARG A 4 -40.98 -20.24 -6.48
CA ARG A 4 -39.95 -19.21 -6.62
C ARG A 4 -40.52 -17.79 -6.48
N GLU A 5 -41.76 -17.59 -6.93
CA GLU A 5 -42.50 -16.32 -6.84
C GLU A 5 -42.87 -15.93 -5.40
N THR A 6 -43.09 -16.92 -4.52
CA THR A 6 -43.37 -16.65 -3.09
C THR A 6 -42.11 -16.17 -2.37
N ILE A 7 -40.95 -16.70 -2.74
CA ILE A 7 -39.68 -16.30 -2.15
C ILE A 7 -39.32 -14.87 -2.58
N ASP A 8 -39.51 -14.54 -3.85
CA ASP A 8 -39.19 -13.21 -4.38
C ASP A 8 -40.10 -12.11 -3.78
N SER A 9 -41.39 -12.40 -3.61
CA SER A 9 -42.34 -11.46 -2.99
C SER A 9 -42.05 -11.21 -1.50
N GLU A 10 -41.64 -12.23 -0.74
CA GLU A 10 -41.21 -12.06 0.65
C GLU A 10 -39.90 -11.27 0.75
N LEU A 11 -38.92 -11.54 -0.12
CA LEU A 11 -37.65 -10.79 -0.17
C LEU A 11 -37.89 -9.31 -0.48
N ARG A 12 -38.79 -9.00 -1.40
CA ARG A 12 -39.14 -7.63 -1.77
C ARG A 12 -39.82 -6.88 -0.62
N LEU A 13 -40.67 -7.57 0.15
CA LEU A 13 -41.32 -6.99 1.34
C LEU A 13 -40.32 -6.75 2.48
N ILE A 14 -39.34 -7.64 2.67
CA ILE A 14 -38.26 -7.46 3.65
C ILE A 14 -37.35 -6.29 3.24
N ALA A 15 -37.03 -6.15 1.95
CA ALA A 15 -36.22 -5.04 1.45
C ALA A 15 -36.91 -3.68 1.65
N LEU A 16 -38.22 -3.60 1.42
CA LEU A 16 -39.01 -2.40 1.70
C LEU A 16 -39.04 -2.06 3.19
N ARG A 17 -39.31 -3.05 4.05
CA ARG A 17 -39.31 -2.86 5.51
C ARG A 17 -37.93 -2.42 6.03
N ARG A 18 -36.84 -2.95 5.46
CA ARG A 18 -35.48 -2.56 5.84
C ARG A 18 -35.13 -1.15 5.38
N ARG A 19 -35.73 -0.65 4.29
CA ARG A 19 -35.58 0.75 3.86
C ARG A 19 -36.32 1.71 4.79
N GLU A 20 -37.48 1.30 5.31
CA GLU A 20 -38.24 2.07 6.30
C GLU A 20 -37.57 2.06 7.68
N GLN A 21 -36.97 0.94 8.08
CA GLN A 21 -36.29 0.80 9.39
C GLN A 21 -34.82 1.24 9.38
N GLY A 22 -34.14 1.20 8.23
CA GLY A 22 -32.72 1.52 8.08
C GLY A 22 -32.44 2.96 7.64
N GLY A 23 -33.45 3.81 7.62
CA GLY A 23 -33.38 5.15 7.05
C GLY A 23 -33.86 6.23 8.01
N GLN A 24 -33.22 6.36 9.18
CA GLN A 24 -33.07 7.61 9.93
C GLN A 24 -32.39 7.33 11.27
N LEU A 25 -31.06 7.29 11.28
CA LEU A 25 -30.38 8.09 12.30
C LEU A 25 -30.26 9.46 11.65
N SER A 26 -30.88 10.47 12.27
CA SER A 26 -30.83 11.83 11.74
C SER A 26 -29.36 12.23 11.57
N SER A 27 -29.00 12.98 10.52
CA SER A 27 -27.61 13.40 10.35
C SER A 27 -27.08 14.16 11.58
N GLN A 28 -27.99 14.78 12.36
CA GLN A 28 -27.71 15.37 13.66
C GLN A 28 -27.24 14.38 14.73
N GLU A 29 -27.79 13.17 14.75
CA GLU A 29 -27.43 12.15 15.74
C GLU A 29 -26.11 11.46 15.38
N VAL A 30 -25.84 11.33 14.08
CA VAL A 30 -24.52 10.87 13.59
C VAL A 30 -23.45 11.93 13.83
N ASP A 31 -23.75 13.22 13.60
CA ASP A 31 -22.85 14.33 13.93
C ASP A 31 -22.61 14.43 15.45
N ALA A 32 -23.65 14.24 16.28
CA ALA A 32 -23.51 14.25 17.74
C ALA A 32 -22.61 13.12 18.25
N LEU A 33 -22.72 11.92 17.67
CA LEU A 33 -21.89 10.76 18.03
C LEU A 33 -20.44 10.89 17.51
N LEU A 34 -20.24 11.61 16.40
CA LEU A 34 -18.91 11.94 15.90
C LEU A 34 -18.24 13.01 16.78
N ASP A 35 -18.98 14.03 17.22
CA ASP A 35 -18.47 15.09 18.09
C ASP A 35 -18.11 14.55 19.50
N GLU A 36 -18.87 13.56 20.00
CA GLU A 36 -18.58 12.86 21.25
C GLU A 36 -17.33 11.98 21.17
N ARG A 37 -17.03 11.38 20.00
CA ARG A 37 -15.84 10.53 19.79
C ARG A 37 -14.57 11.30 19.39
N LEU A 38 -14.70 12.48 18.79
CA LEU A 38 -13.57 13.32 18.36
C LEU A 38 -13.03 14.24 19.45
N GLY A 39 -13.62 14.22 20.64
CA GLY A 39 -12.91 14.61 21.85
C GLY A 39 -12.71 16.11 21.98
N HIS A 40 -13.79 16.82 22.28
CA HIS A 40 -13.71 17.73 23.41
C HIS A 40 -13.82 16.91 24.69
N LEU A 41 -12.68 16.78 25.38
CA LEU A 41 -12.62 16.47 26.79
C LEU A 41 -13.22 17.68 27.53
N VAL A 42 -14.55 17.77 27.51
CA VAL A 42 -15.32 18.69 28.33
C VAL A 42 -15.70 17.94 29.59
N GLU A 43 -15.14 18.41 30.69
CA GLU A 43 -15.63 18.11 32.03
C GLU A 43 -17.14 18.30 32.11
N PRO A 44 -17.86 17.46 32.87
CA PRO A 44 -19.28 17.63 33.08
C PRO A 44 -19.53 18.78 34.07
N SER A 45 -20.21 19.84 33.61
CA SER A 45 -21.09 20.76 34.37
C SER A 45 -21.64 21.76 33.36
N GLU A 46 -22.94 22.04 33.22
CA GLU A 46 -23.93 22.28 34.25
C GLU A 46 -25.30 21.74 33.79
N THR A 47 -25.88 20.81 34.55
CA THR A 47 -27.34 20.72 34.61
C THR A 47 -27.80 21.54 35.79
N GLU A 48 -28.62 22.52 35.46
CA GLU A 48 -29.72 23.11 36.22
C GLU A 48 -30.00 22.50 37.60
N ALA A 49 -30.04 23.39 38.57
CA ALA A 49 -30.26 23.12 39.98
C ALA A 49 -31.64 22.52 40.26
N VAL A 50 -31.66 21.33 40.86
CA VAL A 50 -32.66 20.96 41.86
C VAL A 50 -31.94 20.50 43.12
N ALA A 51 -32.24 21.19 44.22
CA ALA A 51 -31.65 21.00 45.53
C ALA A 51 -31.91 19.61 46.12
N THR A 52 -30.91 19.09 46.84
CA THR A 52 -30.89 18.85 48.31
C THR A 52 -30.20 17.51 48.63
N GLY A 53 -29.10 17.52 49.42
CA GLY A 53 -28.72 16.34 50.22
C GLY A 53 -27.24 15.93 50.25
N LYS A 54 -26.41 16.66 51.02
CA LYS A 54 -25.51 16.13 52.08
C LYS A 54 -24.82 14.77 51.85
N THR A 55 -23.51 14.72 51.55
CA THR A 55 -22.44 14.15 52.43
C THR A 55 -21.05 13.99 51.76
N ARG A 56 -20.02 14.34 52.54
CA ARG A 56 -18.63 13.80 52.63
C ARG A 56 -17.65 13.86 51.43
N ARG A 57 -16.82 14.91 51.48
CA ARG A 57 -15.37 14.91 51.82
C ARG A 57 -14.47 13.83 51.17
N PHE A 58 -13.75 14.20 50.10
CA PHE A 58 -12.40 13.71 49.80
C PHE A 58 -11.56 14.85 49.17
N THR A 59 -10.48 15.24 49.83
CA THR A 59 -9.49 16.22 49.34
C THR A 59 -8.37 15.51 48.59
N PRO A 60 -8.03 15.87 47.35
CA PRO A 60 -6.81 15.39 46.71
C PRO A 60 -5.64 16.37 46.94
N LYS A 61 -4.54 15.83 47.46
CA LYS A 61 -3.26 16.49 47.68
C LYS A 61 -2.54 16.71 46.34
N LYS A 62 -2.05 17.93 46.10
CA LYS A 62 -1.10 18.28 45.03
C LYS A 62 0.26 17.60 45.26
N PRO A 63 0.89 17.01 44.23
CA PRO A 63 2.35 16.91 44.16
C PRO A 63 2.94 17.96 43.21
N LYS A 64 4.09 18.47 43.63
CA LYS A 64 4.87 19.56 43.03
C LYS A 64 5.64 19.08 41.80
N SER A 65 5.76 19.96 40.82
CA SER A 65 6.67 19.83 39.69
C SER A 65 8.14 19.83 40.16
N VAL A 66 8.94 18.92 39.62
CA VAL A 66 10.40 19.07 39.59
C VAL A 66 10.89 18.68 38.20
N LEU A 67 11.34 19.71 37.49
CA LEU A 67 12.10 19.65 36.25
C LEU A 67 13.48 19.04 36.56
N ARG A 68 13.88 17.95 35.88
CA ARG A 68 15.31 17.63 35.70
C ARG A 68 15.58 17.15 34.28
N ARG A 69 16.20 18.05 33.53
CA ARG A 69 16.94 17.80 32.29
C ARG A 69 18.09 16.83 32.61
N PHE A 70 18.22 15.77 31.82
CA PHE A 70 19.53 15.15 31.56
C PHE A 70 19.70 15.00 30.05
N VAL A 71 20.61 15.82 29.56
CA VAL A 71 21.26 15.75 28.27
C VAL A 71 22.07 14.46 28.23
N ALA A 72 21.85 13.62 27.21
CA ALA A 72 22.76 12.58 26.80
C ALA A 72 23.10 12.78 25.32
N LEU A 73 23.99 13.75 25.06
CA LEU A 73 24.86 13.72 23.90
C LEU A 73 25.85 12.57 24.11
N GLY A 74 25.83 11.57 23.25
CA GLY A 74 26.88 10.54 23.24
C GLY A 74 26.44 9.18 22.76
N ALA A 75 26.15 9.03 21.45
CA ALA A 75 26.29 7.77 20.70
C ALA A 75 25.95 7.99 19.21
N LEU A 76 26.75 8.79 18.51
CA LEU A 76 26.78 8.80 17.04
C LEU A 76 28.25 8.73 16.63
N PRO A 77 28.79 7.52 16.43
CA PRO A 77 29.61 7.32 15.23
C PRO A 77 29.45 5.93 14.56
N LEU A 78 28.53 5.07 14.99
CA LEU A 78 28.40 3.71 14.42
C LEU A 78 27.57 3.65 13.12
N SER A 79 26.61 4.57 12.93
CA SER A 79 25.79 4.58 11.72
C SER A 79 26.55 5.03 10.47
N PHE A 80 27.55 5.91 10.60
CA PHE A 80 28.33 6.39 9.46
C PHE A 80 29.27 5.31 8.90
N LEU A 81 29.83 4.45 9.77
CA LEU A 81 30.66 3.33 9.37
C LEU A 81 29.88 2.28 8.57
N ALA A 82 28.63 2.00 8.98
CA ALA A 82 27.75 1.07 8.26
C ALA A 82 27.38 1.58 6.86
N VAL A 83 27.08 2.88 6.74
CA VAL A 83 26.76 3.51 5.45
C VAL A 83 28.00 3.53 4.53
N ALA A 84 29.19 3.83 5.07
CA ALA A 84 30.42 3.80 4.29
C ALA A 84 30.78 2.38 3.79
N ALA A 85 30.56 1.34 4.61
CA ALA A 85 30.77 -0.05 4.21
C ALA A 85 29.79 -0.49 3.11
N ALA A 86 28.50 -0.12 3.24
CA ALA A 86 27.50 -0.42 2.22
C ALA A 86 27.82 0.25 0.87
N LEU A 87 28.29 1.51 0.89
CA LEU A 87 28.71 2.21 -0.31
C LEU A 87 29.97 1.58 -0.94
N MET A 88 30.96 1.15 -0.14
CA MET A 88 32.13 0.43 -0.64
C MET A 88 31.76 -0.89 -1.34
N VAL A 89 30.82 -1.68 -0.80
CA VAL A 89 30.37 -2.95 -1.41
C VAL A 89 29.60 -2.69 -2.71
N MET A 90 28.67 -1.73 -2.71
CA MET A 90 27.94 -1.33 -3.92
C MET A 90 28.89 -0.83 -5.02
N PHE A 91 29.93 -0.08 -4.64
CA PHE A 91 30.92 0.44 -5.59
C PHE A 91 31.87 -0.65 -6.10
N TRP A 92 32.23 -1.64 -5.27
CA TRP A 92 33.01 -2.80 -5.70
C TRP A 92 32.23 -3.75 -6.61
N VAL A 93 30.94 -3.99 -6.35
CA VAL A 93 30.06 -4.78 -7.22
C VAL A 93 29.83 -4.06 -8.56
N HIS A 94 29.72 -2.74 -8.56
CA HIS A 94 29.64 -1.96 -9.81
C HIS A 94 30.96 -1.91 -10.59
N LYS A 95 32.12 -1.99 -9.92
CA LYS A 95 33.44 -2.01 -10.58
C LYS A 95 33.91 -3.40 -11.00
N ALA A 96 33.36 -4.47 -10.42
CA ALA A 96 33.68 -5.86 -10.77
C ALA A 96 32.94 -6.36 -12.04
N ALA A 97 32.09 -5.55 -12.64
CA ALA A 97 31.59 -5.77 -14.00
C ALA A 97 32.27 -4.78 -14.95
N PRO A 98 33.51 -5.09 -15.36
CA PRO A 98 33.66 -5.53 -16.75
C PRO A 98 34.65 -6.68 -16.90
N ASN A 99 34.19 -7.76 -17.52
CA ASN A 99 34.96 -8.76 -18.23
C ASN A 99 36.02 -9.55 -17.42
N GLN A 100 35.68 -10.77 -17.02
CA GLN A 100 36.65 -11.86 -17.07
C GLN A 100 36.09 -13.15 -17.67
N PRO A 101 36.97 -13.93 -18.33
CA PRO A 101 36.65 -14.86 -19.40
C PRO A 101 36.48 -16.29 -18.85
N ALA A 102 35.57 -17.05 -19.43
CA ALA A 102 35.53 -18.50 -19.24
C ALA A 102 36.69 -19.14 -20.03
N GLU A 103 37.84 -19.32 -19.38
CA GLU A 103 38.95 -20.12 -19.89
C GLU A 103 38.74 -21.60 -19.51
N ALA A 104 38.70 -22.43 -20.55
CA ALA A 104 39.12 -23.83 -20.67
C ALA A 104 38.43 -24.93 -19.83
N GLN A 105 37.74 -25.84 -20.54
CA GLN A 105 38.10 -27.26 -20.50
C GLN A 105 38.04 -27.88 -21.92
N PRO A 106 39.11 -28.58 -22.38
CA PRO A 106 39.21 -29.21 -23.69
C PRO A 106 38.89 -30.73 -23.64
N ALA A 107 38.25 -31.23 -24.70
CA ALA A 107 38.32 -32.60 -25.26
C ALA A 107 37.25 -32.68 -26.39
N GLU A 108 37.58 -32.59 -27.69
CA GLU A 108 37.99 -33.74 -28.53
C GLU A 108 37.31 -35.06 -28.10
N ALA A 109 36.60 -35.84 -28.91
CA ALA A 109 36.41 -35.89 -30.35
C ALA A 109 35.20 -36.80 -30.65
N SER A 110 34.51 -36.56 -31.76
CA SER A 110 33.65 -37.57 -32.40
C SER A 110 34.48 -38.74 -32.91
N PRO A 111 33.88 -39.94 -33.05
CA PRO A 111 33.84 -40.53 -34.39
C PRO A 111 32.43 -41.00 -34.79
N PRO A 112 32.12 -41.02 -36.11
CA PRO A 112 30.90 -41.63 -36.65
C PRO A 112 31.11 -43.13 -36.92
N SER A 113 30.02 -43.90 -36.94
CA SER A 113 29.67 -44.86 -38.01
C SER A 113 29.06 -46.20 -37.55
N ALA A 114 27.99 -46.54 -38.28
CA ALA A 114 27.43 -47.86 -38.61
C ALA A 114 26.50 -48.61 -37.61
N ALA A 115 25.23 -48.70 -38.01
CA ALA A 115 24.07 -49.43 -37.46
C ALA A 115 24.13 -50.97 -37.76
N PRO A 116 23.14 -51.87 -37.46
CA PRO A 116 21.66 -51.70 -37.59
C PRO A 116 20.79 -52.51 -36.55
N PRO A 117 19.51 -52.85 -36.80
CA PRO A 117 18.30 -52.20 -36.26
C PRO A 117 17.54 -53.02 -35.20
N GLY A 118 16.80 -52.36 -34.30
CA GLY A 118 15.91 -52.98 -33.32
C GLY A 118 14.58 -52.22 -33.18
N PRO A 119 13.47 -52.90 -32.87
CA PRO A 119 12.14 -52.59 -33.41
C PRO A 119 11.44 -51.38 -32.80
N ALA A 120 10.51 -50.87 -33.59
CA ALA A 120 9.73 -49.66 -33.36
C ALA A 120 8.82 -49.69 -32.11
N ALA A 121 8.64 -48.46 -31.61
CA ALA A 121 7.55 -47.90 -30.79
C ALA A 121 7.74 -47.86 -29.25
N PRO A 122 7.19 -46.84 -28.55
CA PRO A 122 6.47 -45.64 -29.01
C PRO A 122 7.23 -44.33 -28.68
N SER A 123 6.98 -43.31 -29.49
CA SER A 123 7.37 -41.92 -29.22
C SER A 123 6.70 -41.41 -27.93
N GLY A 124 7.36 -41.61 -26.80
CA GLY A 124 7.10 -40.90 -25.55
C GLY A 124 8.18 -39.83 -25.41
N SER A 125 7.82 -38.60 -25.75
CA SER A 125 8.64 -37.39 -25.68
C SER A 125 9.50 -37.31 -24.42
N ALA A 126 10.81 -37.50 -24.59
CA ALA A 126 11.83 -36.98 -23.69
C ALA A 126 11.87 -35.45 -23.83
N ASP A 127 11.75 -34.77 -22.70
CA ASP A 127 12.22 -33.42 -22.42
C ASP A 127 11.99 -32.35 -23.50
N ALA A 128 10.71 -32.03 -23.74
CA ALA A 128 10.40 -30.66 -24.10
C ALA A 128 10.50 -29.82 -22.83
N ALA A 129 11.50 -28.93 -22.75
CA ALA A 129 11.55 -27.88 -21.75
C ALA A 129 10.19 -27.17 -21.71
N ALA A 130 9.36 -27.52 -20.73
CA ALA A 130 7.99 -27.07 -20.64
C ALA A 130 8.02 -25.56 -20.39
N ARG A 131 7.70 -24.78 -21.42
CA ARG A 131 7.49 -23.35 -21.26
C ARG A 131 6.36 -23.18 -20.24
N PRO A 132 6.58 -22.46 -19.12
CA PRO A 132 5.56 -22.32 -18.09
C PRO A 132 4.30 -21.70 -18.68
N ALA A 133 3.14 -22.18 -18.22
CA ALA A 133 1.85 -21.61 -18.63
C ALA A 133 1.80 -20.11 -18.34
N PRO A 134 1.10 -19.29 -19.14
CA PRO A 134 1.00 -17.85 -18.91
C PRO A 134 0.54 -17.48 -17.49
N SER A 135 -0.38 -18.27 -16.91
CA SER A 135 -0.85 -18.08 -15.53
C SER A 135 0.26 -18.24 -14.49
N TYR A 136 1.14 -19.23 -14.66
CA TYR A 136 2.27 -19.45 -13.74
C TYR A 136 3.22 -18.24 -13.70
N ILE A 137 3.42 -17.58 -14.83
CA ILE A 137 4.27 -16.37 -14.91
C ILE A 137 3.61 -15.21 -14.16
N VAL A 138 2.31 -15.00 -14.37
CA VAL A 138 1.54 -13.96 -13.67
C VAL A 138 1.53 -14.22 -12.16
N ASP A 139 1.25 -15.46 -11.74
CA ASP A 139 1.21 -15.86 -10.32
C ASP A 139 2.57 -15.66 -9.65
N THR A 140 3.66 -16.04 -10.32
CA THR A 140 5.02 -15.86 -9.78
C THR A 140 5.37 -14.38 -9.65
N ALA A 141 5.03 -13.56 -10.65
CA ALA A 141 5.26 -12.12 -10.61
C ALA A 141 4.42 -11.45 -9.52
N PHE A 142 3.14 -11.81 -9.41
CA PHE A 142 2.22 -11.33 -8.38
C PHE A 142 2.77 -11.64 -6.98
N ILE A 143 3.14 -12.89 -6.72
CA ILE A 143 3.74 -13.30 -5.44
C ILE A 143 5.06 -12.56 -5.16
N SER A 144 5.88 -12.33 -6.19
CA SER A 144 7.13 -11.59 -6.04
C SER A 144 6.88 -10.16 -5.57
N VAL A 145 5.88 -9.47 -6.16
CA VAL A 145 5.49 -8.11 -5.75
C VAL A 145 4.97 -8.10 -4.32
N LEU A 146 4.10 -9.04 -3.95
CA LEU A 146 3.57 -9.13 -2.58
C LEU A 146 4.69 -9.27 -1.53
N LYS A 147 5.69 -10.12 -1.80
CA LYS A 147 6.84 -10.30 -0.91
C LYS A 147 7.69 -9.03 -0.82
N GLN A 148 7.88 -8.32 -1.93
CA GLN A 148 8.60 -7.05 -1.96
C GLN A 148 7.88 -5.97 -1.16
N ASP A 149 6.55 -5.95 -1.22
CA ASP A 149 5.69 -4.98 -0.54
C ASP A 149 5.42 -5.33 0.93
N GLY A 150 6.03 -6.40 1.44
CA GLY A 150 5.89 -6.85 2.83
C GLY A 150 4.54 -7.47 3.15
N VAL A 151 3.80 -7.93 2.14
CA VAL A 151 2.53 -8.66 2.31
C VAL A 151 2.84 -10.13 2.59
N PRO A 152 2.39 -10.70 3.73
CA PRO A 152 2.57 -12.11 4.06
C PRO A 152 1.97 -13.04 2.98
N VAL A 153 2.73 -14.05 2.54
CA VAL A 153 2.27 -15.05 1.57
C VAL A 153 2.29 -16.43 2.22
N PRO A 154 1.17 -16.91 2.82
CA PRO A 154 1.11 -18.20 3.51
C PRO A 154 1.31 -19.39 2.58
N SER A 155 0.65 -19.33 1.42
CA SER A 155 0.80 -20.29 0.33
C SER A 155 0.47 -19.61 -1.00
N GLN A 156 0.90 -20.21 -2.10
CA GLN A 156 0.59 -19.73 -3.44
C GLN A 156 -0.92 -19.78 -3.71
N GLU A 157 -1.58 -20.89 -3.36
CA GLU A 157 -3.03 -21.06 -3.56
C GLU A 157 -3.84 -20.05 -2.75
N TYR A 158 -3.38 -19.69 -1.55
CA TYR A 158 -4.06 -18.70 -0.71
C TYR A 158 -4.08 -17.33 -1.37
N VAL A 159 -2.94 -16.89 -1.92
CA VAL A 159 -2.84 -15.57 -2.54
C VAL A 159 -3.46 -15.52 -3.93
N THR A 160 -3.33 -16.55 -4.74
CA THR A 160 -3.94 -16.56 -6.08
C THR A 160 -5.47 -16.63 -5.98
N SER A 161 -6.02 -17.44 -5.06
CA SER A 161 -7.47 -17.49 -4.83
C SER A 161 -8.05 -16.17 -4.33
N HIS A 162 -7.40 -15.50 -3.37
CA HIS A 162 -7.82 -14.17 -2.94
C HIS A 162 -7.64 -13.13 -4.05
N GLY A 163 -6.61 -13.26 -4.89
CA GLY A 163 -6.36 -12.35 -6.01
C GLY A 163 -7.48 -12.42 -7.05
N HIS A 164 -7.92 -13.63 -7.38
CA HIS A 164 -9.10 -13.83 -8.23
C HIS A 164 -10.39 -13.35 -7.56
N ALA A 165 -10.56 -13.58 -6.25
CA ALA A 165 -11.74 -13.10 -5.52
C ALA A 165 -11.88 -11.57 -5.50
N VAL A 166 -10.76 -10.82 -5.51
CA VAL A 166 -10.78 -9.36 -5.69
C VAL A 166 -11.37 -8.98 -7.05
N CYS A 167 -10.96 -9.68 -8.12
CA CYS A 167 -11.47 -9.43 -9.46
C CYS A 167 -12.95 -9.82 -9.58
N ASP A 168 -13.37 -10.93 -8.96
CA ASP A 168 -14.78 -11.31 -8.88
C ASP A 168 -15.60 -10.27 -8.12
N PHE A 169 -15.08 -9.74 -7.01
CA PHE A 169 -15.73 -8.67 -6.26
C PHE A 169 -15.91 -7.42 -7.13
N LEU A 170 -14.86 -7.00 -7.82
CA LEU A 170 -14.86 -5.80 -8.67
C LEU A 170 -15.78 -5.93 -9.89
N ALA A 171 -15.98 -7.14 -10.40
CA ALA A 171 -16.95 -7.42 -11.47
C ALA A 171 -18.39 -7.16 -11.02
N HIS A 172 -18.70 -7.34 -9.73
CA HIS A 172 -20.02 -7.05 -9.18
C HIS A 172 -20.14 -5.62 -8.67
N GLN A 173 -19.10 -5.11 -8.02
CA GLN A 173 -19.04 -3.78 -7.44
C GLN A 173 -17.69 -3.13 -7.74
N PRO A 174 -17.61 -2.19 -8.72
CA PRO A 174 -16.35 -1.58 -9.14
C PRO A 174 -15.89 -0.47 -8.17
N ASN A 175 -15.84 -0.80 -6.87
CA ASN A 175 -15.30 0.06 -5.81
C ASN A 175 -14.08 -0.60 -5.18
N PHE A 176 -12.92 0.02 -5.38
CA PHE A 176 -11.66 -0.50 -4.85
C PHE A 176 -11.59 -0.45 -3.32
N ALA A 177 -12.13 0.60 -2.68
CA ALA A 177 -12.11 0.70 -1.23
C ALA A 177 -12.90 -0.46 -0.58
N ASP A 178 -14.06 -0.79 -1.17
CA ASP A 178 -14.86 -1.93 -0.71
C ASP A 178 -14.15 -3.27 -1.00
N ALA A 179 -13.41 -3.38 -2.11
CA ALA A 179 -12.59 -4.55 -2.40
C ALA A 179 -11.45 -4.73 -1.38
N VAL A 180 -10.81 -3.63 -0.93
CA VAL A 180 -9.81 -3.66 0.15
C VAL A 180 -10.44 -4.11 1.46
N HIS A 181 -11.62 -3.59 1.82
CA HIS A 181 -12.34 -4.04 3.01
C HIS A 181 -12.78 -5.51 2.92
N PHE A 182 -13.17 -5.97 1.73
CA PHE A 182 -13.45 -7.39 1.47
C PHE A 182 -12.22 -8.27 1.73
N VAL A 183 -11.06 -7.88 1.20
CA VAL A 183 -9.80 -8.58 1.44
C VAL A 183 -9.43 -8.56 2.93
N GLN A 184 -9.56 -7.41 3.59
CA GLN A 184 -9.25 -7.28 5.01
C GLN A 184 -10.15 -8.17 5.88
N GLY A 185 -11.43 -8.29 5.54
CA GLY A 185 -12.38 -9.14 6.26
C GLY A 185 -12.28 -10.63 5.96
N SER A 186 -11.64 -11.02 4.86
CA SER A 186 -11.52 -12.41 4.40
C SER A 186 -10.11 -13.00 4.55
N SER A 187 -9.11 -12.17 4.86
CA SER A 187 -7.71 -12.57 4.90
C SER A 187 -7.02 -12.35 6.26
N ILE A 188 -5.75 -12.74 6.35
CA ILE A 188 -4.89 -12.48 7.50
C ILE A 188 -4.24 -11.09 7.48
N TRP A 189 -4.48 -10.31 6.43
CA TRP A 189 -3.78 -9.05 6.17
C TRP A 189 -4.42 -7.88 6.91
N ASP A 190 -3.57 -6.97 7.38
CA ASP A 190 -4.04 -5.67 7.90
C ASP A 190 -4.55 -4.75 6.77
N ALA A 191 -5.00 -3.54 7.11
CA ALA A 191 -5.57 -2.60 6.16
C ALA A 191 -4.58 -2.19 5.05
N ASP A 192 -3.33 -1.90 5.42
CA ASP A 192 -2.27 -1.50 4.48
C ASP A 192 -1.87 -2.67 3.57
N GLN A 193 -1.70 -3.85 4.15
CA GLN A 193 -1.39 -5.07 3.41
C GLN A 193 -2.53 -5.44 2.45
N SER A 194 -3.78 -5.32 2.90
CA SER A 194 -4.97 -5.58 2.07
C SER A 194 -5.05 -4.62 0.90
N ALA A 195 -4.69 -3.35 1.10
CA ALA A 195 -4.64 -2.36 0.03
C ALA A 195 -3.57 -2.69 -1.03
N ARG A 196 -2.36 -3.03 -0.58
CA ARG A 196 -1.25 -3.45 -1.48
C ARG A 196 -1.61 -4.73 -2.23
N PHE A 197 -2.18 -5.70 -1.53
CA PHE A 197 -2.63 -6.95 -2.12
C PHE A 197 -3.70 -6.72 -3.20
N ALA A 198 -4.75 -5.95 -2.89
CA ALA A 198 -5.82 -5.68 -3.83
C ALA A 198 -5.30 -4.92 -5.05
N ALA A 199 -4.41 -3.94 -4.87
CA ALA A 199 -3.79 -3.22 -5.98
C ALA A 199 -2.99 -4.15 -6.90
N ALA A 200 -2.15 -5.02 -6.31
CA ALA A 200 -1.37 -6.00 -7.07
C ALA A 200 -2.26 -7.03 -7.79
N ALA A 201 -3.36 -7.45 -7.17
CA ALA A 201 -4.32 -8.38 -7.77
C ALA A 201 -5.02 -7.75 -8.97
N VAL A 202 -5.44 -6.49 -8.86
CA VAL A 202 -6.05 -5.75 -9.96
C VAL A 202 -5.08 -5.60 -11.13
N VAL A 203 -3.82 -5.24 -10.87
CA VAL A 203 -2.81 -5.11 -11.95
C VAL A 203 -2.50 -6.46 -12.61
N SER A 204 -2.51 -7.55 -11.85
CA SER A 204 -2.10 -8.88 -12.33
C SER A 204 -3.22 -9.64 -13.02
N TYR A 205 -4.45 -9.60 -12.49
CA TYR A 205 -5.54 -10.48 -12.90
C TYR A 205 -6.72 -9.78 -13.57
N CYS A 206 -6.96 -8.50 -13.28
CA CYS A 206 -8.10 -7.75 -13.83
C CYS A 206 -7.76 -6.27 -14.09
N PRO A 207 -6.83 -6.01 -15.03
CA PRO A 207 -6.33 -4.67 -15.32
C PRO A 207 -7.42 -3.70 -15.81
N GLU A 208 -8.55 -4.22 -16.31
CA GLU A 208 -9.72 -3.43 -16.69
C GLU A 208 -10.29 -2.60 -15.52
N TYR A 209 -10.18 -3.10 -14.28
CA TYR A 209 -10.62 -2.38 -13.09
C TYR A 209 -9.54 -1.46 -12.50
N GLY A 210 -8.27 -1.62 -12.90
CA GLY A 210 -7.16 -0.79 -12.43
C GLY A 210 -7.33 0.69 -12.75
N SER A 211 -7.92 0.99 -13.91
CA SER A 211 -8.19 2.36 -14.35
C SER A 211 -9.37 3.00 -13.58
N ALA A 212 -10.33 2.19 -13.12
CA ALA A 212 -11.42 2.64 -12.25
C ALA A 212 -10.93 2.83 -10.80
N SER A 213 -10.01 1.97 -10.36
CA SER A 213 -9.40 1.96 -9.03
C SER A 213 -8.39 3.09 -8.79
N LEU A 214 -7.69 3.56 -9.83
CA LEU A 214 -6.81 4.73 -9.79
C LEU A 214 -7.59 6.05 -9.90
N LYS A 215 -8.87 5.97 -10.32
CA LYS A 215 -9.76 7.11 -10.52
C LYS A 215 -10.18 7.85 -9.25
N PRO A 216 -10.20 7.28 -8.02
CA PRO A 216 -10.34 8.08 -6.81
C PRO A 216 -9.08 8.88 -6.43
N THR A 217 -7.88 8.43 -6.81
CA THR A 217 -6.60 9.15 -6.54
C THR A 217 -6.29 10.20 -7.62
N GLN A 218 -6.78 9.98 -8.83
CA GLN A 218 -6.61 10.90 -9.97
C GLN A 218 -7.18 12.32 -9.77
N PRO A 219 -8.35 12.54 -9.15
CA PRO A 219 -8.91 13.87 -8.89
C PRO A 219 -8.01 14.73 -8.03
N GLY A 220 -7.44 14.16 -6.95
CA GLY A 220 -6.50 14.86 -6.09
C GLY A 220 -5.18 15.17 -6.80
N LEU A 221 -4.70 14.23 -7.63
CA LEU A 221 -3.51 14.44 -8.46
C LEU A 221 -3.75 15.53 -9.52
N GLN A 222 -4.90 15.52 -10.19
CA GLN A 222 -5.29 16.52 -11.21
C GLN A 222 -5.50 17.90 -10.61
N ALA A 223 -6.03 17.97 -9.38
CA ALA A 223 -6.16 19.21 -8.63
C ALA A 223 -4.80 19.77 -8.16
N ALA A 224 -3.80 18.91 -7.92
CA ALA A 224 -2.45 19.31 -7.50
C ALA A 224 -1.52 19.69 -8.66
N LEU A 225 -1.81 19.28 -9.90
CA LEU A 225 -1.06 19.68 -11.10
C LEU A 225 -0.99 21.21 -11.31
N PRO A 226 -2.09 21.98 -11.25
CA PRO A 226 -2.03 23.44 -11.38
C PRO A 226 -1.26 24.11 -10.25
N ASP A 227 -1.32 23.55 -9.02
CA ASP A 227 -0.56 24.05 -7.88
C ASP A 227 0.94 23.82 -8.08
N LEU A 228 1.35 22.69 -8.66
CA LEU A 228 2.75 22.44 -9.02
C LEU A 228 3.26 23.45 -10.05
N GLU A 229 2.46 23.75 -11.07
CA GLU A 229 2.80 24.75 -12.09
C GLU A 229 2.87 26.17 -11.49
N ALA A 230 2.05 26.45 -10.48
CA ALA A 230 2.11 27.70 -9.72
C ALA A 230 3.41 27.82 -8.91
N ILE A 231 3.82 26.75 -8.24
CA ILE A 231 5.09 26.69 -7.51
C ILE A 231 6.29 26.89 -8.45
N GLU A 232 6.25 26.30 -9.65
CA GLU A 232 7.32 26.46 -10.63
C GLU A 232 7.44 27.91 -11.11
N ARG A 233 6.30 28.57 -11.37
CA ARG A 233 6.26 29.99 -11.76
C ARG A 233 6.78 30.92 -10.65
N ASP A 234 6.43 30.64 -9.40
CA ASP A 234 6.92 31.41 -8.25
C ASP A 234 8.43 31.21 -8.05
N LEU A 235 8.96 29.99 -8.25
CA LEU A 235 10.39 29.74 -8.23
C LEU A 235 11.14 30.52 -9.33
N GLN A 236 10.56 30.65 -10.52
CA GLN A 236 11.15 31.46 -11.60
C GLN A 236 11.13 32.96 -11.26
N ARG A 237 10.05 33.44 -10.64
CA ARG A 237 9.95 34.83 -10.16
C ARG A 237 11.00 35.15 -9.10
N ILE A 238 11.11 34.30 -8.08
CA ILE A 238 12.08 34.45 -7.00
C ILE A 238 13.51 34.45 -7.57
N GLN A 239 13.83 33.58 -8.51
CA GLN A 239 15.14 33.59 -9.18
C GLN A 239 15.40 34.90 -9.95
N GLY A 240 14.38 35.45 -10.61
CA GLY A 240 14.43 36.77 -11.23
C GLY A 240 14.71 37.88 -10.22
N ASP A 241 14.00 37.87 -9.09
CA ASP A 241 14.15 38.86 -8.01
C ASP A 241 15.54 38.78 -7.37
N LEU A 242 16.06 37.57 -7.08
CA LEU A 242 17.41 37.37 -6.58
C LEU A 242 18.47 37.89 -7.56
N LYS A 243 18.27 37.67 -8.86
CA LYS A 243 19.17 38.20 -9.89
C LYS A 243 19.12 39.73 -9.93
N GLY A 244 17.93 40.32 -9.86
CA GLY A 244 17.75 41.77 -9.78
C GLY A 244 18.40 42.39 -8.56
N ILE A 245 18.31 41.75 -7.39
CA ILE A 245 18.97 42.19 -6.15
C ILE A 245 20.50 42.11 -6.32
N ARG A 246 21.01 40.99 -6.86
CA ARG A 246 22.45 40.81 -7.11
C ARG A 246 23.00 41.87 -8.06
N ASP A 247 22.28 42.18 -9.12
CA ASP A 247 22.71 43.11 -10.15
C ASP A 247 22.49 44.59 -9.72
N GLY A 248 21.56 44.82 -8.76
CA GLY A 248 21.27 46.12 -8.16
C GLY A 248 22.08 46.44 -6.90
N LEU A 249 22.80 45.46 -6.34
CA LEU A 249 23.80 45.70 -5.30
C LEU A 249 25.00 46.43 -5.93
N PRO A 250 25.34 47.65 -5.47
CA PRO A 250 26.57 48.29 -5.94
C PRO A 250 27.75 47.37 -5.62
N PRO A 251 28.77 47.29 -6.49
CA PRO A 251 29.99 46.57 -6.14
C PRO A 251 30.53 47.22 -4.88
N ILE A 252 30.38 46.53 -3.74
CA ILE A 252 31.07 46.89 -2.51
C ILE A 252 32.53 46.59 -2.82
N LEU A 253 33.18 47.59 -3.39
CA LEU A 253 34.63 47.67 -3.49
C LEU A 253 35.16 47.38 -2.10
N GLY A 254 35.77 46.21 -1.96
CA GLY A 254 36.86 46.04 -1.04
C GLY A 254 37.87 47.14 -1.35
N GLN A 255 37.86 48.17 -0.51
CA GLN A 255 38.97 49.09 -0.35
C GLN A 255 40.20 48.27 0.06
N GLN A 256 41.14 48.12 -0.89
CA GLN A 256 42.57 48.33 -0.68
C GLN A 256 43.26 48.54 -2.02
#